data_AF-A0A0Q7QVJ0-F1
#
_entry.id   AF-A0A0Q7QVJ0-F1
#
_cell.length_a   1.000
_cell.length_b   1.000
_cell.length_c   1.000
_cell.angle_alpha   90.00
_cell.angle_beta   90.00
_cell.angle_gamma   90.00
#
_symmetry.space_group_name_H-M   'P 1'
#
loop_
_entity.id
_entity.type
_entity.pdbx_description
1 polymer ?
#
loop_
_entity_poly.entity_id
_entity_poly.type
_entity_poly.pdbx_seq_one_letter_code
_entity_poly.pdbx_strand_id
1 'polypeptide(L)'
;MSSVWLVCDTSGSMTEGGKRLIMRGLVRQVEQFLRLGYGPKKALKLVLWGDEATSHSWYPGDDVPVELFECKGSADGEALIGLLGSRADDVFLLLTDGFWPHESRSAIKRWKDSIRPDALRIIKVGADANPKLKGDDVFDSEDFFSVMDGWLDT
;
A
#
# COMPACT_ATOMS: atom_id res chain seq x y z
N MET A 1 9.54 8.40 -15.88
CA MET A 1 8.12 8.06 -15.73
C MET A 1 7.92 7.71 -14.28
N SER A 2 7.10 8.46 -13.55
CA SER A 2 6.82 8.20 -12.13
C SER A 2 6.01 6.91 -11.96
N SER A 3 6.14 6.31 -10.77
CA SER A 3 5.48 5.05 -10.44
C SER A 3 4.51 5.22 -9.28
N VAL A 4 3.44 4.42 -9.30
CA VAL A 4 2.57 4.15 -8.15
C VAL A 4 3.01 2.81 -7.57
N TRP A 5 3.50 2.83 -6.34
CA TRP A 5 3.88 1.64 -5.59
C TRP A 5 2.73 1.20 -4.69
N LEU A 6 2.08 0.11 -5.07
CA LEU A 6 1.07 -0.58 -4.27
C LEU A 6 1.76 -1.49 -3.27
N VAL A 7 1.89 -1.03 -2.04
CA VAL A 7 2.48 -1.80 -0.94
C VAL A 7 1.35 -2.53 -0.21
N CYS A 8 1.34 -3.85 -0.32
CA CYS A 8 0.32 -4.70 0.26
C CYS A 8 0.88 -5.41 1.50
N ASP A 9 0.32 -5.11 2.65
CA ASP A 9 0.59 -5.84 3.88
C ASP A 9 0.10 -7.29 3.75
N THR A 10 1.01 -8.22 3.93
CA THR A 10 0.80 -9.68 3.95
C THR A 10 1.21 -10.27 5.30
N SER A 11 1.23 -9.48 6.36
CA SER A 11 1.47 -9.96 7.72
C SER A 11 0.32 -10.83 8.23
N GLY A 12 0.54 -11.56 9.33
CA GLY A 12 -0.45 -12.50 9.87
C GLY A 12 -1.80 -11.86 10.23
N SER A 13 -1.81 -10.58 10.65
CA SER A 13 -3.04 -9.84 11.00
C SER A 13 -3.99 -9.65 9.81
N MET A 14 -3.47 -9.75 8.59
CA MET A 14 -4.21 -9.63 7.34
C MET A 14 -5.01 -10.89 6.95
N THR A 15 -4.91 -11.98 7.73
CA THR A 15 -5.56 -13.26 7.41
C THR A 15 -7.08 -13.25 7.61
N GLU A 16 -7.53 -12.51 8.62
CA GLU A 16 -8.91 -12.53 9.14
C GLU A 16 -9.78 -11.41 8.58
N GLY A 17 -11.06 -11.37 8.99
CA GLY A 17 -11.97 -10.25 8.73
C GLY A 17 -12.27 -9.97 7.24
N GLY A 18 -11.97 -10.92 6.35
CA GLY A 18 -12.09 -10.72 4.90
C GLY A 18 -11.04 -9.77 4.31
N LYS A 19 -10.02 -9.37 5.07
CA LYS A 19 -8.98 -8.40 4.66
C LYS A 19 -8.29 -8.78 3.35
N ARG A 20 -8.00 -10.07 3.14
CA ARG A 20 -7.46 -10.60 1.88
C ARG A 20 -8.33 -10.29 0.66
N LEU A 21 -9.65 -10.35 0.80
CA LEU A 21 -10.58 -10.01 -0.29
C LEU A 21 -10.64 -8.51 -0.53
N ILE A 22 -10.64 -7.71 0.55
CA ILE A 22 -10.59 -6.24 0.49
C ILE A 22 -9.29 -5.79 -0.20
N MET A 23 -8.16 -6.35 0.20
CA MET A 23 -6.84 -6.12 -0.39
C MET A 23 -6.86 -6.39 -1.90
N ARG A 24 -7.35 -7.56 -2.32
CA ARG A 24 -7.52 -7.89 -3.74
C ARG A 24 -8.37 -6.86 -4.46
N GLY A 25 -9.49 -6.45 -3.85
CA GLY A 25 -10.38 -5.42 -4.38
C GLY A 25 -9.69 -4.09 -4.56
N LEU A 26 -8.91 -3.62 -3.58
CA LEU A 26 -8.17 -2.36 -3.64
C LEU A 26 -7.08 -2.38 -4.72
N VAL A 27 -6.28 -3.45 -4.77
CA VAL A 27 -5.25 -3.63 -5.81
C VAL A 27 -5.88 -3.56 -7.21
N ARG A 28 -7.02 -4.23 -7.40
CA ARG A 28 -7.78 -4.18 -8.66
C ARG A 28 -8.33 -2.80 -8.96
N GLN A 29 -8.89 -2.11 -7.96
CA GLN A 29 -9.44 -0.78 -8.14
C GLN A 29 -8.38 0.24 -8.57
N VAL A 30 -7.18 0.22 -7.98
CA VAL A 30 -6.08 1.10 -8.42
C VAL A 30 -5.64 0.81 -9.84
N GLU A 31 -5.48 -0.48 -10.18
CA GLU A 31 -5.13 -0.87 -11.54
C GLU A 31 -6.17 -0.42 -12.57
N GLN A 32 -7.45 -0.64 -12.28
CA GLN A 32 -8.55 -0.19 -13.15
C GLN A 32 -8.59 1.33 -13.25
N PHE A 33 -8.41 2.04 -12.13
CA PHE A 33 -8.38 3.50 -12.09
C PHE A 33 -7.33 4.07 -13.06
N LEU A 34 -6.11 3.52 -13.01
CA LEU A 34 -5.01 3.92 -13.89
C LEU A 34 -5.23 3.48 -15.34
N ARG A 35 -5.62 2.22 -15.57
CA ARG A 35 -5.79 1.66 -16.92
C ARG A 35 -6.91 2.36 -17.69
N LEU A 36 -7.98 2.75 -17.01
CA LEU A 36 -9.12 3.45 -17.61
C LEU A 36 -8.88 4.96 -17.80
N GLY A 37 -7.72 5.47 -17.37
CA GLY A 37 -7.33 6.86 -17.59
C GLY A 37 -7.99 7.86 -16.64
N TYR A 38 -8.49 7.41 -15.48
CA TYR A 38 -9.00 8.30 -14.43
C TYR A 38 -7.87 9.03 -13.67
N GLY A 39 -6.62 8.63 -13.90
CA GLY A 39 -5.44 9.34 -13.45
C GLY A 39 -4.36 9.38 -14.54
N PRO A 40 -3.24 10.10 -14.30
CA PRO A 40 -2.15 10.21 -15.24
C PRO A 40 -1.46 8.86 -15.45
N LYS A 41 -0.83 8.71 -16.62
CA LYS A 41 -0.12 7.49 -16.98
C LYS A 41 1.14 7.32 -16.11
N LYS A 42 1.04 6.52 -15.05
CA LYS A 42 2.16 6.14 -14.16
C LYS A 42 2.42 4.63 -14.25
N ALA A 43 3.66 4.22 -13.98
CA ALA A 43 4.00 2.80 -13.92
C ALA A 43 3.43 2.20 -12.62
N LEU A 44 2.73 1.07 -12.70
CA LEU A 44 2.20 0.40 -11.51
C LEU A 44 3.22 -0.64 -11.02
N LYS A 45 3.56 -0.59 -9.73
CA LYS A 45 4.46 -1.53 -9.06
C LYS A 45 3.73 -2.18 -7.91
N LEU A 46 3.80 -3.50 -7.80
CA LEU A 46 3.23 -4.25 -6.69
C LEU A 46 4.34 -4.69 -5.74
N VAL A 47 4.12 -4.47 -4.46
CA VAL A 47 5.01 -4.91 -3.37
C VAL A 47 4.19 -5.71 -2.39
N LEU A 48 4.69 -6.89 -2.03
CA LEU A 48 4.17 -7.71 -0.94
C LEU A 48 5.07 -7.49 0.29
N TRP A 49 4.45 -7.21 1.43
CA TRP A 49 5.16 -6.78 2.63
C TRP A 49 4.70 -7.55 3.87
N GLY A 50 5.60 -8.41 4.39
CA GLY A 50 5.49 -9.06 5.68
C GLY A 50 6.82 -8.93 6.42
N ASP A 51 7.40 -10.06 6.84
CA ASP A 51 8.74 -10.08 7.47
C ASP A 51 9.81 -9.60 6.49
N GLU A 52 9.55 -9.78 5.19
CA GLU A 52 10.33 -9.27 4.08
C GLU A 52 9.45 -8.41 3.17
N ALA A 53 10.07 -7.55 2.37
CA ALA A 53 9.39 -6.81 1.31
C ALA A 53 9.93 -7.22 -0.05
N THR A 54 9.03 -7.61 -0.95
CA THR A 54 9.38 -8.09 -2.30
C THR A 54 8.55 -7.38 -3.36
N SER A 55 9.20 -6.99 -4.46
CA SER A 55 8.49 -6.45 -5.62
C SER A 55 8.09 -7.57 -6.56
N HIS A 56 6.83 -7.57 -6.99
CA HIS A 56 6.29 -8.54 -7.93
C HIS A 56 6.11 -7.92 -9.32
N SER A 57 6.47 -8.68 -10.34
CA SER A 57 6.12 -8.36 -11.73
C SER A 57 4.65 -8.71 -11.92
N TRP A 58 3.82 -7.68 -12.02
CA TRP A 58 2.39 -7.79 -12.24
C TRP A 58 1.95 -6.72 -13.25
N TYR A 59 1.15 -7.11 -14.24
CA TYR A 59 0.69 -6.20 -15.28
C TYR A 59 -0.83 -5.97 -15.22
N PRO A 60 -1.30 -4.77 -15.63
CA PRO A 60 -2.72 -4.50 -15.79
C PRO A 60 -3.39 -5.56 -16.67
N GLY A 61 -4.47 -6.17 -16.16
CA GLY A 61 -5.18 -7.27 -16.81
C GLY A 61 -4.80 -8.68 -16.34
N ASP A 62 -3.62 -8.88 -15.74
CA ASP A 62 -3.21 -10.18 -15.18
C ASP A 62 -4.00 -10.51 -13.91
N ASP A 63 -4.08 -11.78 -13.54
CA ASP A 63 -4.53 -12.15 -12.20
C ASP A 63 -3.61 -11.60 -11.10
N VAL A 64 -4.22 -11.21 -9.98
CA VAL A 64 -3.45 -10.73 -8.82
C VAL A 64 -2.65 -11.91 -8.26
N PRO A 65 -1.36 -11.74 -7.91
CA PRO A 65 -0.52 -12.82 -7.44
C PRO A 65 -1.12 -13.57 -6.25
N VAL A 66 -0.97 -14.90 -6.23
CA VAL A 66 -1.54 -15.76 -5.18
C VAL A 66 -0.88 -15.52 -3.82
N GLU A 67 0.37 -15.06 -3.85
CA GLU A 67 1.20 -14.72 -2.70
C GLU A 67 0.59 -13.58 -1.89
N LEU A 68 -0.24 -12.72 -2.49
CA LEU A 68 -1.01 -11.70 -1.79
C LEU A 68 -1.96 -12.30 -0.73
N PHE A 69 -2.31 -13.58 -0.87
CA PHE A 69 -3.19 -14.30 0.05
C PHE A 69 -2.44 -15.13 1.10
N GLU A 70 -1.11 -15.21 1.01
CA GLU A 70 -0.25 -15.97 1.90
C GLU A 70 0.17 -15.14 3.12
N CYS A 71 -0.82 -14.68 3.88
CA CYS A 71 -0.61 -13.81 5.03
C CYS A 71 0.03 -14.55 6.21
N LYS A 72 1.21 -14.10 6.66
CA LYS A 72 1.96 -14.70 7.78
C LYS A 72 3.01 -13.73 8.32
N GLY A 73 3.55 -14.04 9.50
CA GLY A 73 4.62 -13.23 10.10
C GLY A 73 4.16 -11.85 10.56
N SER A 74 5.09 -10.89 10.59
CA SER A 74 4.87 -9.52 11.04
C SER A 74 5.26 -8.52 9.97
N ALA A 75 4.65 -7.33 9.97
CA ALA A 75 4.99 -6.28 9.02
C ALA A 75 6.29 -5.56 9.43
N ASP A 76 7.41 -5.88 8.79
CA ASP A 76 8.74 -5.31 9.11
C ASP A 76 8.99 -3.99 8.36
N GLY A 77 9.03 -2.89 9.11
CA GLY A 77 9.21 -1.56 8.51
C GLY A 77 10.58 -1.34 7.87
N GLU A 78 11.66 -1.91 8.42
CA GLU A 78 13.01 -1.74 7.87
C GLU A 78 13.16 -2.54 6.56
N ALA A 79 12.57 -3.74 6.50
CA ALA A 79 12.53 -4.52 5.26
C ALA A 79 11.81 -3.76 4.14
N LEU A 80 10.66 -3.13 4.46
CA LEU A 80 9.93 -2.30 3.51
C LEU A 80 10.76 -1.12 3.01
N ILE A 81 11.34 -0.36 3.94
CA ILE A 81 12.11 0.85 3.60
C ILE A 81 13.36 0.49 2.80
N GLY A 82 14.01 -0.63 3.11
CA GLY A 82 15.14 -1.15 2.34
C GLY A 82 14.79 -1.40 0.87
N LEU A 83 13.58 -1.87 0.57
CA LEU A 83 13.08 -2.06 -0.79
C LEU A 83 12.66 -0.74 -1.47
N LEU A 84 11.94 0.12 -0.75
CA LEU A 84 11.36 1.35 -1.32
C LEU A 84 12.42 2.44 -1.52
N GLY A 85 13.38 2.56 -0.60
CA GLY A 85 14.38 3.64 -0.60
C GLY A 85 13.75 5.04 -0.60
N SER A 86 14.49 6.02 -1.11
CA SER A 86 14.01 7.38 -1.38
C SER A 86 13.95 7.60 -2.90
N ARG A 87 12.73 7.77 -3.44
CA ARG A 87 12.48 7.99 -4.87
C ARG A 87 11.69 9.29 -5.02
N ALA A 88 12.26 10.26 -5.74
CA ALA A 88 11.81 11.65 -5.71
C ALA A 88 10.43 11.88 -6.36
N ASP A 89 10.08 11.10 -7.39
CA ASP A 89 8.86 11.31 -8.20
C ASP A 89 7.81 10.20 -8.01
N ASP A 90 8.10 9.22 -7.17
CA ASP A 90 7.22 8.08 -6.95
C ASP A 90 6.23 8.36 -5.82
N VAL A 91 5.05 7.75 -5.93
CA VAL A 91 4.03 7.78 -4.89
C VAL A 91 3.76 6.38 -4.38
N PHE A 92 3.39 6.28 -3.12
CA PHE A 92 3.26 5.03 -2.38
C PHE A 92 1.86 4.94 -1.80
N LEU A 93 1.15 3.86 -2.11
CA LEU A 93 -0.13 3.53 -1.53
C LEU A 93 0.06 2.29 -0.64
N LEU A 94 0.05 2.50 0.67
CA LEU A 94 0.20 1.44 1.66
C LEU A 94 -1.17 0.89 2.06
N LEU A 95 -1.39 -0.38 1.81
CA LEU A 95 -2.62 -1.10 2.14
C LEU A 95 -2.33 -2.01 3.33
N THR A 96 -2.96 -1.76 4.48
CA THR A 96 -2.61 -2.42 5.76
C THR A 96 -3.76 -2.31 6.76
N ASP A 97 -3.83 -3.23 7.71
CA ASP A 97 -4.69 -3.07 8.88
C ASP A 97 -4.02 -2.25 10.00
N GLY A 98 -2.75 -1.88 9.86
CA GLY A 98 -2.03 -1.01 10.79
C GLY A 98 -1.56 -1.68 12.08
N PHE A 99 -1.66 -3.00 12.21
CA PHE A 99 -1.15 -3.75 13.36
C PHE A 99 0.29 -4.21 13.16
N TRP A 100 1.21 -3.24 13.10
CA TRP A 100 2.64 -3.50 13.03
C TRP A 100 3.34 -3.33 14.39
N PRO A 101 4.53 -3.93 14.57
CA PRO A 101 5.40 -3.71 15.72
C PRO A 101 5.75 -2.23 15.93
N HIS A 102 6.11 -1.87 17.16
CA HIS A 102 6.49 -0.49 17.50
C HIS A 102 7.72 0.00 16.72
N GLU A 103 8.69 -0.87 16.47
CA GLU A 103 9.87 -0.55 15.64
C GLU A 103 9.49 -0.23 14.20
N SER A 104 8.64 -1.06 13.57
CA SER A 104 8.12 -0.83 12.23
C SER A 104 7.36 0.49 12.13
N ARG A 105 6.52 0.82 13.12
CA ARG A 105 5.85 2.13 13.19
C ARG A 105 6.84 3.29 13.16
N SER A 106 7.92 3.17 13.94
CA SER A 106 8.94 4.21 14.07
C SER A 106 9.77 4.33 12.79
N ALA A 107 10.06 3.21 12.12
CA ALA A 107 10.74 3.17 10.83
C ALA A 107 9.88 3.84 9.73
N ILE A 108 8.62 3.43 9.58
CA ILE A 108 7.69 3.98 8.58
C ILE A 108 7.50 5.48 8.78
N LYS A 109 7.38 5.94 10.04
CA LYS A 109 7.29 7.37 10.34
C LYS A 109 8.54 8.13 9.86
N ARG A 110 9.73 7.64 10.19
CA ARG A 110 11.00 8.26 9.74
C ARG A 110 11.10 8.28 8.21
N TRP A 111 10.67 7.21 7.55
CA TRP A 111 10.67 7.15 6.09
C TRP A 111 9.69 8.15 5.47
N LYS A 112 8.45 8.23 5.99
CA LYS A 112 7.46 9.24 5.59
C LYS A 112 8.02 10.66 5.71
N ASP A 113 8.75 10.95 6.80
CA ASP A 113 9.36 12.27 7.03
C ASP A 113 10.53 12.57 6.06
N SER A 114 11.06 11.55 5.36
CA SER A 114 12.20 11.68 4.43
C SER A 114 11.82 11.70 2.95
N ILE A 115 10.58 11.33 2.61
CA ILE A 115 10.04 11.41 1.25
C ILE A 115 9.31 12.74 1.03
N ARG A 116 8.98 13.04 -0.24
CA ARG A 116 8.23 14.25 -0.61
C ARG A 116 6.90 14.31 0.17
N PRO A 117 6.47 15.49 0.64
CA PRO A 117 5.12 15.66 1.21
C PRO A 117 4.04 15.11 0.26
N ASP A 118 3.00 14.49 0.82
CA ASP A 118 1.91 13.87 0.06
C ASP A 118 2.35 12.71 -0.88
N ALA A 119 3.59 12.20 -0.77
CA ALA A 119 4.00 11.02 -1.56
C ALA A 119 3.46 9.69 -1.02
N LEU A 120 2.98 9.64 0.23
CA LEU A 120 2.44 8.44 0.87
C LEU A 120 0.96 8.66 1.20
N ARG A 121 0.13 7.69 0.82
CA ARG A 121 -1.22 7.50 1.37
C ARG A 121 -1.34 6.09 1.93
N ILE A 122 -2.09 5.96 3.02
CA ILE A 122 -2.32 4.69 3.71
C ILE A 122 -3.83 4.41 3.68
N ILE A 123 -4.22 3.27 3.12
CA ILE A 123 -5.61 2.79 3.16
C ILE A 123 -5.70 1.68 4.20
N LYS A 124 -6.60 1.87 5.16
CA LYS A 124 -6.94 0.88 6.18
C LYS A 124 -7.70 -0.28 5.55
N VAL A 125 -7.26 -1.50 5.85
CA VAL A 125 -7.84 -2.75 5.34
C VAL A 125 -8.49 -3.52 6.47
N GLY A 126 -9.80 -3.74 6.34
CA GLY A 126 -10.60 -4.47 7.32
C GLY A 126 -11.32 -3.57 8.32
N ALA A 127 -12.50 -4.00 8.76
CA ALA A 127 -13.33 -3.26 9.72
C ALA A 127 -12.69 -3.19 11.11
N ASP A 128 -11.80 -4.14 11.42
CA ASP A 128 -11.03 -4.24 12.65
C ASP A 128 -9.66 -3.56 12.57
N ALA A 129 -9.34 -2.86 11.47
CA ALA A 129 -8.08 -2.15 11.31
C ALA A 129 -7.79 -1.23 12.51
N ASN A 130 -6.50 -1.13 12.86
CA ASN A 130 -6.01 -0.47 14.06
C ASN A 130 -6.59 0.95 14.20
N PRO A 131 -7.46 1.20 15.20
CA PRO A 131 -8.12 2.50 15.37
C PRO A 131 -7.15 3.61 15.77
N LYS A 132 -5.90 3.26 16.14
CA LYS A 132 -4.84 4.21 16.46
C LYS A 132 -4.02 4.62 15.23
N LEU A 133 -4.19 3.95 14.08
CA LEU A 133 -3.62 4.39 12.82
C LEU A 133 -4.46 5.57 12.31
N LYS A 134 -3.89 6.79 12.41
CA LYS A 134 -4.54 8.05 12.06
C LYS A 134 -3.51 9.04 11.51
N GLY A 135 -3.97 9.97 10.69
CA GLY A 135 -3.18 11.02 10.07
C GLY A 135 -3.91 11.55 8.84
N ASP A 136 -3.47 12.69 8.31
CA ASP A 136 -4.09 13.30 7.10
C ASP A 136 -3.85 12.45 5.83
N ASP A 137 -2.90 11.52 5.90
CA ASP A 137 -2.55 10.55 4.88
C ASP A 137 -3.18 9.16 5.11
N VAL A 138 -4.06 9.02 6.11
CA VAL A 138 -4.71 7.75 6.47
C VAL A 138 -6.19 7.80 6.12
N PHE A 139 -6.63 6.82 5.33
CA PHE A 139 -7.98 6.76 4.77
C PHE A 139 -8.61 5.39 5.02
N ASP A 140 -9.94 5.33 5.02
CA ASP A 140 -10.67 4.06 5.02
C ASP A 140 -10.85 3.54 3.58
N SER A 141 -11.04 2.23 3.43
CA SER A 141 -11.12 1.59 2.12
C SER A 141 -12.33 2.04 1.29
N GLU A 142 -13.41 2.44 1.95
CA GLU A 142 -14.62 2.97 1.31
C GLU A 142 -14.38 4.33 0.62
N ASP A 143 -13.38 5.08 1.08
CA ASP A 143 -13.06 6.41 0.55
C ASP A 143 -12.13 6.37 -0.67
N PHE A 144 -11.95 5.19 -1.29
CA PHE A 144 -10.99 4.94 -2.38
C PHE A 144 -10.89 6.07 -3.40
N PHE A 145 -12.01 6.55 -3.95
CA PHE A 145 -11.98 7.61 -4.96
C PHE A 145 -11.42 8.92 -4.40
N SER A 146 -11.77 9.30 -3.17
CA SER A 146 -11.18 10.46 -2.49
C SER A 146 -9.68 10.29 -2.25
N VAL A 147 -9.21 9.06 -2.05
CA VAL A 147 -7.78 8.74 -1.91
C VAL A 147 -7.03 8.88 -3.24
N MET A 148 -7.69 8.73 -4.38
CA MET A 148 -7.02 8.77 -5.69
C MET A 148 -7.17 10.12 -6.39
N ASP A 149 -8.28 10.81 -6.16
CA ASP A 149 -8.65 12.04 -6.87
C ASP A 149 -7.63 13.17 -6.65
N GLY A 150 -7.14 13.75 -7.75
CA GLY A 150 -6.13 14.82 -7.79
C GLY A 150 -4.75 14.46 -7.23
N TRP A 151 -4.61 13.34 -6.51
CA TRP A 151 -3.35 12.95 -5.86
C TRP A 151 -2.26 12.62 -6.87
N LEU A 152 -2.64 11.84 -7.89
CA LEU A 152 -1.70 11.33 -8.88
C LEU A 152 -1.24 12.40 -9.87
N ASP A 153 -1.91 13.55 -9.95
CA ASP A 153 -1.57 14.67 -10.84
C ASP A 153 -0.33 15.45 -10.38
N THR A 154 0.18 15.12 -9.18
CA THR A 154 1.41 15.66 -8.57
C THR A 154 2.69 14.96 -9.01
#